data_AF-F7PRP7-F1
#
_entry.id   AF-F7PRP7-F1
#
_cell.length_a   1.000
_cell.length_b   1.000
_cell.length_c   1.000
_cell.angle_alpha   90.00
_cell.angle_beta   90.00
_cell.angle_gamma   90.00
#
_symmetry.space_group_name_H-M   'P 1'
#
loop_
_entity.id
_entity.type
_entity.pdbx_description
1 polymer ?
#
loop_
_entity_poly.entity_id
_entity_poly.type
_entity_poly.pdbx_seq_one_letter_code
_entity_poly.pdbx_strand_id
1 'polypeptide(L)'
;MLYFFYELETMTWGYDPKNQGSAKVFYYDGNLTDLVGTAPAIDLYHEFKLPEIKLTFNTKDSAPYFEELFPNGTVEECEEYEETIEELNLGEDEEITKLLGYSDNIQGDMQLECELVTNGLYCRDTSAYESPRGKELELTKHHWNIVQLAAVEKAEFELMFGDVGKIYFYIKEEDLQSRNFDNS
;
A
#
# COMPACT_ATOMS: atom_id res chain seq x y z
N MET A 1 -9.41 13.89 8.85
CA MET A 1 -8.72 12.73 9.47
C MET A 1 -8.86 11.55 8.52
N LEU A 2 -7.78 10.81 8.28
CA LEU A 2 -7.82 9.55 7.51
C LEU A 2 -7.70 8.37 8.46
N TYR A 3 -8.52 7.36 8.24
CA TYR A 3 -8.50 6.10 8.98
C TYR A 3 -8.29 4.96 8.00
N PHE A 4 -7.36 4.06 8.34
CA PHE A 4 -7.04 2.89 7.56
C PHE A 4 -7.44 1.66 8.37
N PHE A 5 -8.22 0.78 7.73
CA PHE A 5 -8.67 -0.47 8.31
C PHE A 5 -8.18 -1.61 7.42
N TYR A 6 -7.67 -2.66 8.06
CA TYR A 6 -7.23 -3.88 7.39
C TYR A 6 -7.67 -5.08 8.25
N GLU A 7 -8.23 -6.08 7.58
CA GLU A 7 -8.74 -7.31 8.16
C GLU A 7 -7.57 -8.28 8.41
N LEU A 8 -7.41 -8.73 9.66
CA LEU A 8 -6.23 -9.48 10.12
C LEU A 8 -6.43 -11.00 10.22
N GLU A 9 -7.66 -11.50 10.16
CA GLU A 9 -7.96 -12.94 10.25
C GLU A 9 -7.59 -13.66 8.96
N THR A 10 -8.01 -13.12 7.82
CA THR A 10 -7.74 -13.70 6.50
C THR A 10 -6.47 -13.15 5.87
N MET A 11 -6.06 -11.94 6.28
CA MET A 11 -4.88 -11.24 5.75
C MET A 11 -4.79 -11.27 4.22
N THR A 12 -5.89 -10.95 3.55
CA THR A 12 -5.89 -10.95 2.08
C THR A 12 -5.07 -9.81 1.51
N TRP A 13 -4.21 -10.12 0.55
CA TRP A 13 -3.30 -9.19 -0.12
C TRP A 13 -3.92 -8.33 -1.23
N GLY A 14 -5.22 -8.52 -1.51
CA GLY A 14 -5.94 -7.72 -2.51
C GLY A 14 -5.80 -8.19 -3.95
N TYR A 15 -5.13 -9.31 -4.24
CA TYR A 15 -4.97 -9.81 -5.62
C TYR A 15 -6.25 -10.34 -6.30
N ASP A 16 -7.31 -10.62 -5.53
CA ASP A 16 -8.61 -11.06 -6.04
C ASP A 16 -9.65 -9.95 -5.85
N PRO A 17 -10.40 -9.54 -6.88
CA PRO A 17 -11.53 -8.62 -6.74
C PRO A 17 -12.54 -9.02 -5.64
N LYS A 18 -12.61 -10.32 -5.29
CA LYS A 18 -13.43 -10.82 -4.17
C LYS A 18 -12.90 -10.44 -2.79
N ASN A 19 -11.68 -9.92 -2.68
CA ASN A 19 -11.11 -9.39 -1.44
C ASN A 19 -11.61 -7.97 -1.14
N GLN A 20 -12.49 -7.40 -1.97
CA GLN A 20 -13.14 -6.14 -1.67
C GLN A 20 -13.80 -6.17 -0.29
N GLY A 21 -13.43 -5.21 0.57
CA GLY A 21 -13.91 -5.11 1.94
C GLY A 21 -12.92 -5.62 3.00
N SER A 22 -11.84 -6.30 2.61
CA SER A 22 -10.75 -6.67 3.54
C SER A 22 -9.88 -5.50 3.97
N ALA A 23 -9.92 -4.40 3.22
CA ALA A 23 -9.31 -3.14 3.59
C ALA A 23 -10.30 -2.01 3.33
N LYS A 24 -10.20 -0.93 4.11
CA LYS A 24 -11.03 0.26 3.90
C LYS A 24 -10.34 1.52 4.41
N VAL A 25 -10.46 2.59 3.63
CA VAL A 25 -10.06 3.94 4.05
C VAL A 25 -11.30 4.78 4.31
N PHE A 26 -11.29 5.53 5.42
CA PHE A 26 -12.33 6.53 5.68
C PHE A 26 -11.70 7.91 5.81
N TYR A 27 -12.29 8.87 5.10
CA TYR A 27 -11.96 10.28 5.25
C TYR A 27 -13.05 11.02 6.02
N TYR A 28 -12.68 11.51 7.19
CA TYR A 28 -13.54 12.31 8.05
C TYR A 28 -13.13 13.79 7.99
N ASP A 29 -13.98 14.62 7.40
CA ASP A 29 -13.81 16.09 7.31
C ASP A 29 -14.76 16.85 8.25
N GLY A 30 -15.29 16.16 9.26
CA GLY A 30 -16.14 16.75 10.29
C GLY A 30 -15.36 17.38 11.44
N ASN A 31 -16.08 17.81 12.48
CA ASN A 31 -15.46 18.38 13.66
C ASN A 31 -14.84 17.27 14.51
N LEU A 32 -13.53 17.34 14.75
CA LEU A 32 -12.80 16.33 15.53
C LEU A 32 -13.33 16.18 16.96
N THR A 33 -14.01 17.19 17.53
CA THR A 33 -14.63 17.07 18.86
C THR A 33 -15.81 16.10 18.91
N ASP A 34 -16.37 15.75 17.75
CA ASP A 34 -17.48 14.80 17.64
C ASP A 34 -16.98 13.34 17.69
N LEU A 35 -15.67 13.13 17.55
CA LEU A 35 -15.04 11.82 17.65
C LEU A 35 -14.88 11.42 19.11
N VAL A 36 -15.29 10.20 19.42
CA VAL A 36 -15.19 9.61 20.77
C VAL A 36 -14.42 8.30 20.72
N GLY A 37 -13.54 8.11 21.69
CA GLY A 37 -12.85 6.84 21.89
C GLY A 37 -13.87 5.74 22.12
N THR A 38 -13.79 4.67 21.34
CA THR A 38 -14.71 3.53 21.39
C THR A 38 -13.92 2.28 21.69
N ALA A 39 -14.43 1.44 22.59
CA ALA A 39 -13.81 0.15 22.89
C ALA A 39 -13.90 -0.78 21.66
N PRO A 40 -12.96 -1.72 21.49
CA PRO A 40 -13.06 -2.74 20.44
C PRO A 40 -14.38 -3.52 20.54
N ALA A 41 -14.83 -4.08 19.41
CA ALA A 41 -16.02 -4.92 19.38
C ALA A 41 -15.92 -6.07 20.40
N ILE A 42 -17.03 -6.41 21.05
CA ILE A 42 -17.06 -7.38 22.16
C ILE A 42 -16.65 -8.79 21.73
N ASP A 43 -16.89 -9.10 20.47
CA ASP A 43 -16.62 -10.36 19.78
C ASP A 43 -15.27 -10.38 19.05
N LEU A 44 -14.49 -9.29 19.07
CA LEU A 44 -13.16 -9.29 18.50
C LEU A 44 -12.24 -10.21 19.33
N TYR A 45 -11.66 -11.21 18.69
CA TYR A 45 -10.70 -12.12 19.32
C TYR A 45 -9.48 -11.37 19.84
N HIS A 46 -8.87 -11.90 20.92
CA HIS A 46 -7.75 -11.25 21.59
C HIS A 46 -6.56 -11.02 20.66
N GLU A 47 -6.27 -11.96 19.75
CA GLU A 47 -5.18 -11.86 18.78
C GLU A 47 -5.33 -10.72 17.76
N PHE A 48 -6.55 -10.21 17.54
CA PHE A 48 -6.81 -9.06 16.67
C PHE A 48 -6.90 -7.72 17.41
N LYS A 49 -6.66 -7.72 18.74
CA LYS A 49 -6.60 -6.51 19.54
C LYS A 49 -5.18 -5.98 19.57
N LEU A 50 -4.90 -5.05 18.67
CA LEU A 50 -3.60 -4.40 18.59
C LEU A 50 -3.44 -3.35 19.72
N PRO A 51 -2.23 -3.18 20.28
CA PRO A 51 -1.95 -2.07 21.18
C PRO A 51 -1.97 -0.74 20.44
N GLU A 52 -2.26 0.35 21.15
CA GLU A 52 -2.12 1.70 20.61
C GLU A 52 -0.63 2.06 20.54
N ILE A 53 -0.13 2.37 19.33
CA ILE A 53 1.26 2.74 19.10
C ILE A 53 1.31 4.20 18.66
N LYS A 54 1.94 5.04 19.49
CA LYS A 54 2.20 6.43 19.12
C LYS A 54 3.18 6.50 17.95
N LEU A 55 2.79 7.23 16.91
CA LEU A 55 3.62 7.52 15.75
C LEU A 55 4.52 8.74 15.96
N THR A 56 5.70 8.71 15.36
CA THR A 56 6.61 9.86 15.23
C THR A 56 6.95 9.99 13.75
N PHE A 57 6.88 11.21 13.22
CA PHE A 57 7.10 11.47 11.80
C PHE A 57 8.44 12.16 11.60
N ASN A 58 9.16 11.72 10.57
CA ASN A 58 10.34 12.39 10.04
C ASN A 58 10.20 12.44 8.51
N THR A 59 10.82 13.45 7.89
CA THR A 59 10.89 13.52 6.43
C THR A 59 12.07 12.69 5.94
N LYS A 60 11.87 11.97 4.84
CA LYS A 60 12.90 11.26 4.09
C LYS A 60 12.64 11.50 2.60
N ASP A 61 13.70 11.66 1.82
CA ASP A 61 13.59 11.64 0.37
C ASP A 61 13.21 10.22 -0.09
N SER A 62 12.50 10.12 -1.21
CA SER A 62 12.09 8.82 -1.79
C SER A 62 12.23 8.87 -3.30
N ALA A 63 12.53 7.73 -3.90
CA ALA A 63 12.62 7.57 -5.35
C ALA A 63 11.52 6.63 -5.84
N PRO A 64 10.99 6.83 -7.07
CA PRO A 64 10.05 5.90 -7.67
C PRO A 64 10.70 4.54 -7.88
N TYR A 65 9.87 3.50 -7.83
CA TYR A 65 10.33 2.15 -8.10
C TYR A 65 10.85 2.02 -9.54
N PHE A 66 11.82 1.14 -9.78
CA PHE A 66 12.46 1.01 -11.09
C PHE A 66 11.44 0.83 -12.22
N GLU A 67 10.46 -0.06 -12.05
CA GLU A 67 9.45 -0.39 -13.06
C GLU A 67 8.42 0.73 -13.28
N GLU A 68 8.30 1.67 -12.34
CA GLU A 68 7.50 2.88 -12.51
C GLU A 68 8.21 3.87 -13.45
N LEU A 69 9.54 4.01 -13.32
CA LEU A 69 10.36 4.84 -14.20
C LEU A 69 10.63 4.21 -15.56
N PHE A 70 10.85 2.89 -15.56
CA PHE A 70 11.25 2.10 -16.71
C PHE A 70 10.34 0.86 -16.87
N PRO A 71 9.08 1.02 -17.34
CA PRO A 71 8.14 -0.11 -17.49
C PRO A 71 8.61 -1.22 -18.43
N ASN A 72 9.60 -0.95 -19.28
CA ASN A 72 10.28 -1.94 -20.12
C ASN A 72 11.80 -1.82 -19.98
N GLY A 73 12.24 -1.54 -18.76
CA GLY A 73 13.64 -1.29 -18.43
C GLY A 73 14.55 -2.44 -18.82
N THR A 74 15.73 -2.07 -19.30
CA THR A 74 16.83 -2.97 -19.61
C THR A 74 17.63 -3.28 -18.35
N VAL A 75 18.48 -4.31 -18.43
CA VAL A 75 19.42 -4.64 -17.35
C VAL A 75 20.38 -3.47 -17.08
N GLU A 76 20.84 -2.78 -18.13
CA GLU A 76 21.74 -1.63 -18.00
C GLU A 76 21.07 -0.45 -17.26
N GLU A 77 19.80 -0.16 -17.57
CA GLU A 77 19.02 0.86 -16.84
C GLU A 77 18.78 0.46 -15.39
N CYS A 78 18.60 -0.83 -15.10
CA CYS A 78 18.45 -1.34 -13.73
C CYS A 78 19.74 -1.15 -12.94
N GLU A 79 20.89 -1.49 -13.53
CA GLU A 79 22.21 -1.29 -12.91
C GLU A 79 22.46 0.20 -12.63
N GLU A 80 22.18 1.09 -13.60
CA GLU A 80 22.34 2.55 -13.42
C GLU A 80 21.39 3.11 -12.35
N TYR A 81 20.14 2.62 -12.31
CA TYR A 81 19.17 2.99 -11.29
C TYR A 81 19.65 2.58 -9.90
N GLU A 82 20.08 1.33 -9.72
CA GLU A 82 20.60 0.81 -8.45
C GLU A 82 21.80 1.63 -7.96
N GLU A 83 22.78 1.90 -8.84
CA GLU A 83 23.92 2.76 -8.53
C GLU A 83 23.48 4.16 -8.07
N THR A 84 22.50 4.76 -8.76
CA THR A 84 21.96 6.08 -8.41
C THR A 84 21.27 6.07 -7.05
N ILE A 85 20.47 5.04 -6.75
CA ILE A 85 19.79 4.89 -5.46
C ILE A 85 20.82 4.76 -4.32
N GLU A 86 21.89 4.00 -4.54
CA GLU A 86 22.99 3.87 -3.58
C GLU A 86 23.72 5.20 -3.36
N GLU A 87 24.11 5.90 -4.43
CA GLU A 87 24.82 7.19 -4.35
C GLU A 87 24.01 8.25 -3.60
N LEU A 88 22.68 8.26 -3.80
CA LEU A 88 21.76 9.18 -3.13
C LEU A 88 21.37 8.73 -1.72
N ASN A 89 21.81 7.54 -1.27
CA ASN A 89 21.41 6.90 -0.01
C ASN A 89 19.88 6.75 0.12
N LEU A 90 19.23 6.40 -0.99
CA LEU A 90 17.78 6.21 -1.09
C LEU A 90 17.36 4.73 -1.03
N GLY A 91 18.30 3.84 -0.70
CA GLY A 91 18.03 2.40 -0.57
C GLY A 91 16.87 2.09 0.38
N GLU A 92 16.28 0.92 0.17
CA GLU A 92 15.12 0.44 0.91
C GLU A 92 15.48 0.16 2.38
N ASP A 93 14.69 0.71 3.31
CA ASP A 93 14.69 0.25 4.69
C ASP A 93 13.60 -0.82 4.82
N GLU A 94 13.96 -2.06 5.11
CA GLU A 94 13.02 -3.20 5.14
C GLU A 94 11.84 -2.97 6.11
N GLU A 95 12.05 -2.20 7.19
CA GLU A 95 11.11 -2.03 8.30
C GLU A 95 10.45 -0.64 8.37
N ILE A 96 10.43 0.13 7.28
CA ILE A 96 9.87 1.49 7.30
C ILE A 96 8.37 1.53 6.95
N THR A 97 7.58 2.12 7.86
CA THR A 97 6.21 2.57 7.58
C THR A 97 6.25 3.99 7.02
N LYS A 98 5.60 4.22 5.88
CA LYS A 98 5.58 5.52 5.19
C LYS A 98 4.17 6.09 5.11
N LEU A 99 4.08 7.41 5.21
CA LEU A 99 2.91 8.20 4.86
C LEU A 99 3.30 9.07 3.68
N LEU A 100 2.71 8.81 2.51
CA LEU A 100 3.07 9.36 1.21
C LEU A 100 4.49 8.98 0.75
N GLY A 101 4.88 9.49 -0.42
CA GLY A 101 6.11 9.14 -1.10
C GLY A 101 5.99 7.83 -1.89
N TYR A 102 7.07 7.43 -2.53
CA TYR A 102 7.11 6.18 -3.29
C TYR A 102 7.20 4.97 -2.35
N SER A 103 6.50 3.90 -2.74
CA SER A 103 6.49 2.64 -2.04
C SER A 103 7.79 1.86 -2.25
N ASP A 104 8.20 1.10 -1.24
CA ASP A 104 9.29 0.12 -1.33
C ASP A 104 8.69 -1.23 -1.72
N ASN A 105 8.35 -1.38 -3.01
CA ASN A 105 7.66 -2.56 -3.51
C ASN A 105 8.53 -3.81 -3.37
N ILE A 106 7.97 -4.85 -2.74
CA ILE A 106 8.62 -6.17 -2.61
C ILE A 106 8.37 -7.02 -3.88
N GLN A 107 7.20 -6.86 -4.51
CA GLN A 107 6.77 -7.66 -5.65
C GLN A 107 6.23 -6.76 -6.75
N GLY A 108 7.14 -6.31 -7.62
CA GLY A 108 6.81 -5.58 -8.83
C GLY A 108 6.01 -4.28 -8.63
N ASP A 109 5.49 -3.74 -9.73
CA ASP A 109 4.68 -2.53 -9.74
C ASP A 109 3.24 -2.75 -9.23
N MET A 110 3.03 -2.37 -7.96
CA MET A 110 1.72 -2.39 -7.31
C MET A 110 0.66 -1.51 -7.99
N GLN A 111 1.03 -0.45 -8.72
CA GLN A 111 0.03 0.45 -9.31
C GLN A 111 -0.75 -0.23 -10.45
N LEU A 112 -0.09 -1.10 -11.22
CA LEU A 112 -0.78 -1.93 -12.21
C LEU A 112 -1.74 -2.90 -11.52
N GLU A 113 -1.31 -3.53 -10.44
CA GLU A 113 -2.14 -4.49 -9.71
C GLU A 113 -3.40 -3.84 -9.15
N CYS A 114 -3.28 -2.61 -8.61
CA CYS A 114 -4.43 -1.80 -8.21
C CYS A 114 -5.40 -1.59 -9.38
N GLU A 115 -4.92 -1.25 -10.58
CA GLU A 115 -5.80 -1.12 -11.75
C GLU A 115 -6.46 -2.45 -12.14
N LEU A 116 -5.69 -3.55 -12.18
CA LEU A 116 -6.22 -4.86 -12.56
C LEU A 116 -7.37 -5.28 -11.64
N VAL A 117 -7.14 -5.23 -10.32
CA VAL A 117 -8.11 -5.70 -9.32
C VAL A 117 -9.34 -4.80 -9.27
N THR A 118 -9.15 -3.47 -9.26
CA THR A 118 -10.28 -2.52 -9.24
C THR A 118 -11.13 -2.58 -10.52
N ASN A 119 -10.57 -3.09 -11.61
CA ASN A 119 -11.29 -3.40 -12.85
C ASN A 119 -11.77 -4.86 -12.95
N GLY A 120 -11.76 -5.62 -11.85
CA GLY A 120 -12.33 -6.96 -11.77
C GLY A 120 -11.46 -8.08 -12.32
N LEU A 121 -10.15 -7.85 -12.49
CA LEU A 121 -9.19 -8.86 -12.92
C LEU A 121 -8.41 -9.42 -11.73
N TYR A 122 -8.29 -10.74 -11.68
CA TYR A 122 -7.48 -11.44 -10.69
C TYR A 122 -6.00 -11.38 -11.09
N CYS A 123 -5.12 -10.86 -10.23
CA CYS A 123 -3.71 -10.60 -10.58
C CYS A 123 -2.70 -11.46 -9.80
N ARG A 124 -3.09 -12.60 -9.22
CA ARG A 124 -2.11 -13.50 -8.57
C ARG A 124 -1.30 -14.34 -9.57
N ASP A 125 -1.67 -14.33 -10.84
CA ASP A 125 -0.97 -15.01 -11.94
C ASP A 125 -0.85 -14.07 -13.15
N THR A 126 -0.12 -14.51 -14.18
CA THR A 126 0.20 -13.64 -15.33
C THR A 126 -0.99 -13.37 -16.25
N SER A 127 -2.14 -14.03 -16.06
CA SER A 127 -3.24 -13.98 -17.02
C SER A 127 -3.83 -12.58 -17.19
N ALA A 128 -3.96 -11.82 -16.10
CA ALA A 128 -4.45 -10.44 -16.14
C ALA A 128 -3.48 -9.52 -16.87
N TYR A 129 -2.18 -9.58 -16.53
CA TYR A 129 -1.10 -8.79 -17.12
C TYR A 129 -0.96 -9.03 -18.63
N GLU A 130 -1.07 -10.29 -19.07
CA GLU A 130 -0.92 -10.65 -20.49
C GLU A 130 -2.16 -10.36 -21.34
N SER A 131 -3.31 -10.15 -20.70
CA SER A 131 -4.58 -9.92 -21.40
C SER A 131 -4.59 -8.58 -22.15
N PRO A 132 -5.37 -8.45 -23.24
CA PRO A 132 -5.55 -7.16 -23.92
C PRO A 132 -6.04 -6.06 -22.97
N ARG A 133 -6.92 -6.40 -22.02
CA ARG A 133 -7.43 -5.47 -21.03
C ARG A 133 -6.37 -5.03 -20.02
N GLY A 134 -5.53 -5.95 -19.56
CA GLY A 134 -4.42 -5.61 -18.64
C GLY A 134 -3.44 -4.64 -19.29
N LYS A 135 -3.09 -4.86 -20.56
CA LYS A 135 -2.23 -3.95 -21.33
C LYS A 135 -2.86 -2.56 -21.55
N GLU A 136 -4.18 -2.47 -21.68
CA GLU A 136 -4.87 -1.18 -21.71
C GLU A 136 -4.79 -0.46 -20.35
N LEU A 137 -4.98 -1.20 -19.26
CA LEU A 137 -4.96 -0.66 -17.89
C LEU A 137 -3.57 -0.22 -17.45
N GLU A 138 -2.52 -0.89 -17.94
CA GLU A 138 -1.12 -0.50 -17.74
C GLU A 138 -0.82 0.91 -18.25
N LEU A 139 -1.54 1.40 -19.26
CA LEU A 139 -1.36 2.76 -19.77
C LEU A 139 -1.98 3.83 -18.85
N THR A 140 -2.78 3.42 -17.86
CA THR A 140 -3.51 4.29 -16.95
C THR A 140 -3.21 4.01 -15.49
N LYS A 141 -2.16 3.23 -15.20
CA LYS A 141 -1.78 2.75 -13.86
C LYS A 141 -1.20 3.81 -12.93
N HIS A 142 -1.71 5.03 -12.94
CA HIS A 142 -1.17 6.11 -12.13
C HIS A 142 -1.92 6.25 -10.82
N HIS A 143 -1.28 5.78 -9.75
CA HIS A 143 -1.79 5.82 -8.39
C HIS A 143 -0.79 6.46 -7.45
N TRP A 144 -1.30 7.17 -6.45
CA TRP A 144 -0.52 7.70 -5.36
C TRP A 144 -0.54 6.74 -4.19
N ASN A 145 0.64 6.31 -3.73
CA ASN A 145 0.75 5.62 -2.45
C ASN A 145 0.40 6.61 -1.32
N ILE A 146 -0.59 6.24 -0.50
CA ILE A 146 -0.99 7.02 0.68
C ILE A 146 -0.24 6.52 1.91
N VAL A 147 -0.27 5.21 2.15
CA VAL A 147 0.36 4.58 3.32
C VAL A 147 0.98 3.26 2.90
N GLN A 148 2.25 3.08 3.29
CA GLN A 148 2.91 1.79 3.37
C GLN A 148 3.05 1.42 4.83
N LEU A 149 2.52 0.27 5.23
CA LEU A 149 2.66 -0.30 6.56
C LEU A 149 3.61 -1.50 6.49
N ALA A 150 4.79 -1.34 7.08
CA ALA A 150 5.73 -2.44 7.27
C ALA A 150 5.37 -3.25 8.52
N ALA A 151 6.04 -4.40 8.69
CA ALA A 151 6.02 -5.12 9.94
C ALA A 151 6.33 -4.21 11.13
N VAL A 152 5.66 -4.44 12.25
CA VAL A 152 5.82 -3.62 13.46
C VAL A 152 6.33 -4.49 14.59
N GLU A 153 7.59 -4.31 14.97
CA GLU A 153 8.17 -4.93 16.15
C GLU A 153 8.41 -3.87 17.24
N LYS A 154 7.80 -4.05 18.42
CA LYS A 154 7.96 -3.13 19.55
C LYS A 154 7.80 -3.83 20.89
N ALA A 155 8.91 -3.95 21.62
CA ALA A 155 8.97 -4.59 22.92
C ALA A 155 8.44 -6.04 22.88
N GLU A 156 7.25 -6.31 23.44
CA GLU A 156 6.62 -7.63 23.45
C GLU A 156 5.52 -7.78 22.38
N PHE A 157 5.36 -6.79 21.50
CA PHE A 157 4.38 -6.79 20.42
C PHE A 157 5.06 -6.92 19.06
N GLU A 158 4.52 -7.78 18.23
CA GLU A 158 4.95 -8.00 16.85
C GLU A 158 3.70 -8.10 15.96
N LEU A 159 3.71 -7.39 14.83
CA LEU A 159 2.73 -7.53 13.76
C LEU A 159 3.46 -7.80 12.46
N MET A 160 3.30 -9.01 11.94
CA MET A 160 3.90 -9.46 10.70
C MET A 160 2.85 -9.60 9.61
N PHE A 161 3.25 -9.32 8.37
CA PHE A 161 2.45 -9.58 7.18
C PHE A 161 3.14 -10.67 6.37
N GLY A 162 2.71 -11.92 6.51
CA GLY A 162 3.39 -13.04 5.85
C GLY A 162 4.86 -13.17 6.29
N ASP A 163 5.77 -13.32 5.34
CA ASP A 163 7.22 -13.42 5.56
C ASP A 163 7.87 -12.03 5.41
N VAL A 164 7.69 -11.17 6.43
CA VAL A 164 8.20 -9.78 6.47
C VAL A 164 7.66 -8.90 5.32
N GLY A 165 6.40 -9.10 4.96
CA GLY A 165 5.70 -8.31 3.95
C GLY A 165 5.26 -6.92 4.43
N LYS A 166 4.65 -6.18 3.50
CA LYS A 166 4.15 -4.82 3.69
C LYS A 166 2.73 -4.72 3.13
N ILE A 167 1.91 -3.86 3.73
CA ILE A 167 0.57 -3.49 3.22
C ILE A 167 0.65 -2.08 2.64
N TYR A 168 0.07 -1.88 1.47
CA TYR A 168 0.07 -0.59 0.77
C TYR A 168 -1.37 -0.14 0.51
N PHE A 169 -1.62 1.15 0.70
CA PHE A 169 -2.86 1.81 0.32
C PHE A 169 -2.57 2.81 -0.78
N TYR A 170 -3.24 2.64 -1.92
CA TYR A 170 -3.09 3.48 -3.11
C TYR A 170 -4.38 4.24 -3.40
N ILE A 171 -4.27 5.34 -4.13
CA ILE A 171 -5.44 6.10 -4.60
C ILE A 171 -5.19 6.70 -5.96
N LYS A 172 -6.22 6.71 -6.81
CA LYS A 172 -6.17 7.44 -8.09
C LYS A 172 -6.11 8.94 -7.83
N GLU A 173 -5.42 9.67 -8.70
CA GLU A 173 -5.32 11.14 -8.57
C GLU A 173 -6.70 11.82 -8.56
N GLU A 174 -7.62 11.39 -9.43
CA GLU A 174 -8.98 11.94 -9.51
C GLU A 174 -9.80 11.72 -8.23
N ASP A 175 -9.63 10.56 -7.59
CA ASP A 175 -10.27 10.21 -6.34
C ASP A 175 -9.66 11.03 -5.18
N LEU A 176 -8.34 11.22 -5.17
CA LEU A 176 -7.69 12.11 -4.20
C LEU A 176 -8.15 13.57 -4.34
N GLN A 177 -8.21 14.09 -5.56
CA GLN A 177 -8.67 15.46 -5.84
C GLN A 177 -10.12 15.68 -5.40
N SER A 178 -10.98 14.67 -5.58
CA SER A 178 -12.38 14.70 -5.15
C SER A 178 -12.60 14.27 -3.70
N ARG A 179 -11.52 13.89 -2.99
CA ARG A 179 -11.55 13.35 -1.61
C ARG A 179 -12.40 12.09 -1.47
N ASN A 180 -12.48 11.30 -2.53
CA ASN A 180 -13.18 10.03 -2.57
C ASN A 180 -12.23 8.88 -2.19
N PHE A 181 -12.26 8.49 -0.93
CA PHE A 181 -11.45 7.37 -0.41
C PHE A 181 -12.21 6.03 -0.40
N ASP A 182 -13.41 5.96 -1.01
CA ASP A 182 -14.16 4.69 -1.09
C ASP A 182 -13.60 3.74 -2.18
N ASN A 183 -12.75 4.26 -3.07
CA ASN A 183 -12.10 3.54 -4.18
C ASN A 183 -10.61 3.25 -3.96
N SER A 184 -10.05 3.65 -2.81
CA SER A 184 -8.65 3.41 -2.43
C SER A 184 -8.44 2.05 -1.78
#